data_AF-A0A3D2UUQ6-F1
#
_entry.id   AF-A0A3D2UUQ6-F1
#
_cell.length_a   1.000
_cell.length_b   1.000
_cell.length_c   1.000
_cell.angle_alpha   90.00
_cell.angle_beta   90.00
_cell.angle_gamma   90.00
#
_symmetry.space_group_name_H-M   'P 1'
#
loop_
_entity.id
_entity.type
_entity.pdbx_description
1 polymer ?
#
loop_
_entity_poly.entity_id
_entity_poly.type
_entity_poly.pdbx_seq_one_letter_code
_entity_poly.pdbx_strand_id
1 'polypeptide(L)'
;GRKALNDMKCYSENILRMVAEHHEKFDGTGYPFELKGDKISLYARICNIMDVFGALTAPRKNRPGMTPFAALSEMKNNMEGQFDMRILVNFIKTLADAAAAKVSASKSAGSSQSSGNQVAASA
;
A
#
# COMPACT_ATOMS: atom_id res chain seq x y z
N GLY A 1 21.11 4.89 2.97
CA GLY A 1 20.09 5.83 2.46
C GLY A 1 20.36 7.26 2.87
N ARG A 2 20.11 7.62 4.15
CA ARG A 2 20.18 9.00 4.65
C ARG A 2 21.43 9.78 4.27
N LYS A 3 22.63 9.24 4.53
CA LYS A 3 23.90 9.93 4.21
C LYS A 3 23.99 10.32 2.73
N ALA A 4 23.77 9.35 1.83
CA ALA A 4 23.83 9.58 0.39
C ALA A 4 22.86 10.70 -0.06
N LEU A 5 21.63 10.71 0.44
CA LEU A 5 20.65 11.77 0.10
C LEU A 5 21.01 13.12 0.75
N ASN A 6 21.53 13.11 1.97
CA ASN A 6 21.96 14.31 2.67
C ASN A 6 23.17 14.98 1.99
N ASP A 7 24.03 14.20 1.33
CA ASP A 7 25.20 14.72 0.61
C ASP A 7 24.80 15.46 -0.69
N MET A 8 23.61 15.18 -1.25
CA MET A 8 23.09 15.89 -2.42
C MET A 8 22.55 17.30 -2.10
N LYS A 9 22.34 17.62 -0.81
CA LYS A 9 21.92 18.95 -0.31
C LYS A 9 20.63 19.52 -0.93
N CYS A 10 19.79 18.69 -1.54
CA CYS A 10 18.56 19.10 -2.21
C CYS A 10 17.29 18.47 -1.64
N TYR A 11 17.40 17.57 -0.65
CA TYR A 11 16.26 16.92 -0.01
C TYR A 11 15.94 17.56 1.34
N SER A 12 14.65 17.68 1.65
CA SER A 12 14.18 18.17 2.94
C SER A 12 14.41 17.14 4.05
N GLU A 13 14.42 17.62 5.30
CA GLU A 13 14.63 16.75 6.45
C GLU A 13 13.54 15.68 6.59
N ASN A 14 12.32 15.94 6.11
CA ASN A 14 11.26 14.94 6.05
C ASN A 14 11.64 13.70 5.22
N ILE A 15 12.29 13.91 4.07
CA ILE A 15 12.78 12.82 3.21
C ILE A 15 13.97 12.12 3.86
N LEU A 16 14.89 12.89 4.44
CA LEU A 16 16.06 12.32 5.13
C LEU A 16 15.64 11.45 6.32
N ARG A 17 14.61 11.86 7.08
CA ARG A 17 14.01 11.07 8.15
C ARG A 17 13.24 9.86 7.64
N MET A 18 12.44 10.00 6.57
CA MET A 18 11.74 8.87 5.93
C MET A 18 12.71 7.73 5.64
N VAL A 19 13.81 8.03 4.93
CA VAL A 19 14.78 7.01 4.53
C VAL A 19 15.58 6.45 5.71
N ALA A 20 15.77 7.23 6.77
CA ALA A 20 16.51 6.79 7.95
C ALA A 20 15.67 5.93 8.91
N GLU A 21 14.37 6.20 8.99
CA GLU A 21 13.50 5.68 10.05
C GLU A 21 12.43 4.70 9.54
N HIS A 22 12.30 4.43 8.22
CA HIS A 22 11.23 3.56 7.71
C HIS A 22 11.30 2.09 8.16
N HIS A 23 12.41 1.65 8.76
CA HIS A 23 12.53 0.34 9.42
C HIS A 23 12.25 0.38 10.94
N GLU A 24 11.98 1.56 11.50
CA GLU A 24 11.46 1.69 12.87
C GLU A 24 10.05 1.11 12.96
N LYS A 25 9.76 0.45 14.08
CA LYS A 25 8.45 -0.12 14.39
C LYS A 25 7.75 0.75 15.42
N PHE A 26 6.43 0.86 15.33
CA PHE A 26 5.67 1.78 16.17
C PHE A 26 5.80 1.50 17.68
N ASP A 27 6.04 0.25 18.06
CA ASP A 27 6.27 -0.20 19.45
C ASP A 27 7.67 0.09 20.00
N GLY A 28 8.63 0.47 19.15
CA GLY A 28 10.03 0.72 19.49
C GLY A 28 10.98 -0.46 19.26
N THR A 29 10.51 -1.60 18.72
CA THR A 29 11.34 -2.80 18.47
C THR A 29 12.02 -2.79 17.09
N GLY A 30 11.93 -1.66 16.37
CA GLY A 30 12.56 -1.46 15.07
C GLY A 30 14.00 -0.96 15.19
N TYR A 31 14.58 -0.58 14.05
CA TYR A 31 15.97 -0.15 13.97
C TYR A 31 16.10 1.00 12.94
N PRO A 32 17.18 1.80 12.98
CA PRO A 32 18.40 1.66 13.78
C PRO A 32 18.43 2.43 15.12
N PHE A 33 17.41 3.22 15.42
CA PHE A 33 17.38 4.15 16.56
C PHE A 33 16.40 3.74 17.66
N GLU A 34 15.59 2.68 17.44
CA GLU A 34 14.62 2.17 18.40
C GLU A 34 13.59 3.24 18.81
N LEU A 35 13.16 4.04 17.83
CA LEU A 35 12.18 5.10 18.05
C LEU A 35 10.80 4.50 18.27
N LYS A 36 10.05 5.07 19.22
CA LYS A 36 8.71 4.61 19.58
C LYS A 36 7.63 5.64 19.26
N GLY A 37 6.52 5.16 18.71
CA GLY A 37 5.31 5.94 18.46
C GLY A 37 5.56 7.18 17.61
N ASP A 38 5.06 8.33 18.07
CA ASP A 38 5.15 9.60 17.34
C ASP A 38 6.56 10.21 17.30
N LYS A 39 7.56 9.60 17.95
CA LYS A 39 8.98 9.95 17.74
C LYS A 39 9.45 9.59 16.33
N ILE A 40 8.84 8.58 15.73
CA ILE A 40 9.06 8.19 14.33
C ILE A 40 8.38 9.21 13.42
N SER A 41 9.12 9.71 12.43
CA SER A 41 8.60 10.63 11.42
C SER A 41 7.32 10.08 10.80
N LEU A 42 6.32 10.95 10.59
CA LEU A 42 5.09 10.60 9.88
C LEU A 42 5.40 9.96 8.52
N TYR A 43 6.37 10.52 7.80
CA TYR A 43 6.81 10.03 6.50
C TYR A 43 7.39 8.62 6.58
N ALA A 44 8.17 8.33 7.61
CA ALA A 44 8.73 7.01 7.84
C ALA A 44 7.65 5.97 8.19
N ARG A 45 6.67 6.34 9.03
CA ARG A 45 5.53 5.47 9.36
C ARG A 45 4.68 5.12 8.13
N ILE A 46 4.44 6.09 7.24
CA ILE A 46 3.77 5.85 5.96
C ILE A 46 4.63 4.93 5.07
N CYS A 47 5.92 5.22 4.95
CA CYS A 47 6.84 4.45 4.13
C CYS A 47 6.96 2.99 4.59
N ASN A 48 7.00 2.73 5.90
CA ASN A 48 7.01 1.37 6.47
C ASN A 48 5.77 0.57 6.00
N ILE A 49 4.57 1.14 6.09
CA ILE A 49 3.33 0.48 5.62
C ILE A 49 3.42 0.17 4.12
N MET A 50 3.87 1.14 3.30
CA MET A 50 4.00 0.95 1.86
C MET A 50 5.04 -0.11 1.50
N ASP A 51 6.19 -0.11 2.18
CA ASP A 51 7.29 -1.06 1.95
C ASP A 51 6.86 -2.49 2.27
N VAL A 52 6.22 -2.69 3.43
CA VAL A 52 5.76 -4.03 3.84
C VAL A 52 4.62 -4.51 2.94
N PHE A 53 3.65 -3.66 2.63
CA PHE A 53 2.56 -4.04 1.72
C PHE A 53 3.09 -4.42 0.33
N GLY A 54 4.00 -3.61 -0.22
CA GLY A 54 4.67 -3.91 -1.50
C GLY A 54 5.45 -5.21 -1.44
N ALA A 55 6.19 -5.44 -0.35
CA ALA A 55 6.95 -6.66 -0.11
C ALA A 55 6.07 -7.93 -0.05
N LEU A 56 4.88 -7.84 0.53
CA LEU A 56 3.92 -8.95 0.64
C LEU A 56 3.22 -9.24 -0.69
N THR A 57 2.87 -8.20 -1.44
CA THR A 57 2.07 -8.32 -2.68
C THR A 57 2.91 -8.56 -3.93
N ALA A 58 4.19 -8.19 -3.93
CA ALA A 58 5.07 -8.44 -5.06
C ALA A 58 5.49 -9.92 -5.15
N PRO A 59 5.46 -10.54 -6.35
CA PRO A 59 6.01 -11.88 -6.54
C PRO A 59 7.53 -11.88 -6.30
N ARG A 60 8.05 -12.96 -5.74
CA ARG A 60 9.49 -13.19 -5.55
C ARG A 60 9.88 -14.52 -6.15
N LYS A 61 11.17 -14.72 -6.42
CA LYS A 61 11.71 -15.94 -7.05
C LYS A 61 11.17 -17.24 -6.44
N ASN A 62 10.91 -17.26 -5.13
CA ASN A 62 10.53 -18.46 -4.39
C ASN A 62 9.09 -18.42 -3.82
N ARG A 63 8.28 -17.40 -4.13
CA ARG A 63 6.89 -17.33 -3.66
C ARG A 63 6.01 -16.41 -4.53
N PRO A 64 4.73 -16.76 -4.78
CA PRO A 64 3.78 -15.82 -5.36
C PRO A 64 3.55 -14.64 -4.41
N GLY A 65 3.16 -13.50 -4.99
CA GLY A 65 2.70 -12.35 -4.23
C GLY A 65 1.35 -12.62 -3.59
N MET A 66 1.13 -12.10 -2.38
CA MET A 66 -0.18 -12.15 -1.73
C MET A 66 -1.19 -11.28 -2.47
N THR A 67 -2.47 -11.64 -2.41
CA THR A 67 -3.54 -10.71 -2.81
C THR A 67 -3.54 -9.50 -1.88
N PRO A 68 -4.04 -8.32 -2.31
CA PRO A 68 -4.13 -7.15 -1.44
C PRO A 68 -4.87 -7.44 -0.14
N PHE A 69 -5.97 -8.20 -0.20
CA PHE A 69 -6.74 -8.58 0.99
C PHE A 69 -5.94 -9.47 1.95
N ALA A 70 -5.22 -10.47 1.43
CA ALA A 70 -4.37 -11.34 2.25
C ALA A 70 -3.22 -10.55 2.89
N ALA A 71 -2.56 -9.67 2.14
CA ALA A 71 -1.48 -8.83 2.66
C ALA A 71 -1.97 -7.89 3.78
N LEU A 72 -3.12 -7.23 3.60
CA LEU A 72 -3.68 -6.35 4.64
C LEU A 72 -4.12 -7.13 5.89
N SER A 73 -4.64 -8.34 5.71
CA SER A 73 -5.01 -9.23 6.82
C SER A 73 -3.77 -9.66 7.61
N GLU A 74 -2.70 -10.03 6.90
CA GLU A 74 -1.40 -10.37 7.50
C GLU A 74 -0.84 -9.19 8.31
N MET A 75 -0.78 -8.00 7.69
CA MET A 75 -0.28 -6.79 8.35
C MET A 75 -1.10 -6.41 9.60
N LYS A 76 -2.42 -6.58 9.56
CA LYS A 76 -3.29 -6.20 10.69
C LYS A 76 -3.26 -7.22 11.83
N ASN A 77 -3.17 -8.51 11.53
CA ASN A 77 -3.40 -9.56 12.52
C ASN A 77 -2.10 -10.20 13.03
N ASN A 78 -1.02 -10.18 12.26
CA ASN A 78 0.21 -10.93 12.55
C ASN A 78 1.46 -10.04 12.75
N MET A 79 1.31 -8.72 12.64
CA MET A 79 2.40 -7.74 12.79
C MET A 79 2.08 -6.71 13.87
N GLU A 80 1.66 -7.19 15.04
CA GLU A 80 1.36 -6.33 16.19
C GLU A 80 2.58 -5.46 16.55
N GLY A 81 2.32 -4.21 16.96
CA GLY A 81 3.37 -3.26 17.31
C GLY A 81 4.16 -2.66 16.14
N GLN A 82 4.05 -3.22 14.93
CA GLN A 82 4.83 -2.76 13.79
C GLN A 82 4.38 -1.40 13.24
N PHE A 83 3.07 -1.18 13.14
CA PHE A 83 2.51 -0.03 12.43
C PHE A 83 1.77 0.95 13.34
N ASP A 84 1.71 2.21 12.90
CA ASP A 84 0.72 3.15 13.39
C ASP A 84 -0.66 2.77 12.86
N MET A 85 -1.55 2.29 13.73
CA MET A 85 -2.88 1.84 13.34
C MET A 85 -3.74 2.95 12.69
N ARG A 86 -3.51 4.22 13.04
CA ARG A 86 -4.23 5.34 12.43
C ARG A 86 -3.91 5.44 10.94
N ILE A 87 -2.65 5.19 10.58
CA ILE A 87 -2.17 5.24 9.20
C ILE A 87 -2.57 3.95 8.46
N LEU A 88 -2.44 2.78 9.10
CA LEU A 88 -2.82 1.50 8.49
C LEU A 88 -4.31 1.46 8.13
N VAL A 89 -5.19 1.93 9.02
CA VAL A 89 -6.64 2.01 8.76
C VAL A 89 -6.94 2.95 7.58
N ASN A 90 -6.28 4.12 7.54
CA ASN A 90 -6.44 5.04 6.41
C ASN A 90 -5.94 4.45 5.10
N PHE A 91 -4.81 3.73 5.11
CA PHE A 91 -4.28 3.04 3.95
C PHE A 91 -5.25 1.97 3.42
N ILE A 92 -5.83 1.16 4.31
CA ILE A 92 -6.88 0.17 3.95
C ILE A 92 -8.07 0.86 3.29
N LYS A 93 -8.55 1.97 3.88
CA LYS A 93 -9.68 2.74 3.33
C LYS A 93 -9.36 3.27 1.93
N THR A 94 -8.20 3.89 1.74
CA THR A 94 -7.78 4.42 0.43
C THR A 94 -7.72 3.33 -0.64
N LEU A 95 -7.24 2.12 -0.31
CA LEU A 95 -7.23 1.01 -1.26
C LEU A 95 -8.64 0.51 -1.60
N ALA A 96 -9.54 0.46 -0.61
CA ALA A 96 -10.93 0.08 -0.83
C ALA A 96 -11.64 1.08 -1.75
N ASP A 97 -11.46 2.38 -1.50
CA ASP A 97 -12.03 3.46 -2.32
C ASP A 97 -11.51 3.38 -3.77
N ALA A 98 -10.20 3.16 -3.95
CA ALA A 98 -9.60 3.00 -5.26
C ALA A 98 -10.11 1.74 -6.01
N ALA A 99 -10.36 0.64 -5.30
CA ALA A 99 -10.94 -0.56 -5.88
C ALA A 99 -12.39 -0.34 -6.31
N ALA A 100 -13.20 0.32 -5.47
CA ALA A 100 -14.59 0.66 -5.79
C ALA A 100 -14.69 1.57 -7.02
N ALA A 101 -13.82 2.58 -7.14
CA ALA A 101 -13.77 3.47 -8.30
C ALA A 101 -13.50 2.71 -9.61
N LYS A 102 -12.61 1.72 -9.60
CA LYS A 102 -12.30 0.89 -10.78
C LYS A 102 -13.48 0.01 -11.19
N VAL A 103 -14.23 -0.55 -10.23
CA VAL A 103 -15.43 -1.35 -10.52
C VAL A 103 -16.52 -0.49 -11.17
N SER A 104 -16.73 0.73 -10.66
CA SER A 104 -17.71 1.67 -11.22
C SER A 104 -17.36 2.08 -12.65
N ALA A 105 -16.08 2.33 -12.94
CA ALA A 105 -15.61 2.65 -14.30
C ALA A 105 -15.73 1.48 -15.29
N SER A 106 -15.54 0.23 -14.83
CA SER A 106 -15.70 -0.96 -15.67
C SER A 106 -17.15 -1.26 -16.03
N LYS A 107 -18.11 -0.92 -15.16
CA LYS A 107 -19.55 -1.13 -15.43
C LYS A 107 -20.11 -0.15 -16.46
N SER A 108 -19.58 1.08 -16.55
CA SER A 108 -20.02 2.06 -17.56
C SER A 108 -19.52 1.78 -18.98
N ALA A 109 -18.53 0.90 -19.15
CA ALA A 109 -17.95 0.57 -20.46
C ALA A 109 -18.60 -0.66 -21.14
N GLY A 110 -19.47 -1.40 -20.45
CA GLY A 110 -20.01 -2.69 -20.90
C GLY A 110 -21.44 -2.70 -21.45
N SER A 111 -22.07 -1.54 -21.66
CA SER A 111 -23.50 -1.46 -22.02
C SER A 111 -23.80 -1.13 -23.49
N SER A 112 -22.99 -1.60 -24.45
CA SER A 112 -23.34 -1.54 -25.87
C SER A 112 -23.34 -2.91 -26.53
N GLN A 113 -24.56 -3.30 -26.95
CA GLN A 113 -24.96 -4.37 -27.87
C GLN A 113 -25.21 -5.78 -27.30
N SER A 114 -26.49 -6.07 -27.04
CA SER A 114 -27.28 -6.90 -27.97
C SER A 114 -28.79 -6.75 -27.68
N SER A 115 -29.50 -5.97 -28.50
CA SER A 115 -30.96 -5.98 -28.56
C SER A 115 -31.41 -5.76 -30.00
N GLY A 116 -32.22 -6.70 -30.50
CA GLY A 116 -32.94 -6.66 -31.79
C GLY A 116 -32.04 -6.94 -33.02
N ASN A 117 -32.42 -7.71 -34.03
CA ASN A 117 -33.78 -7.98 -34.49
C ASN A 117 -33.87 -9.29 -35.30
N GLN A 118 -35.12 -9.67 -35.50
CA GLN A 118 -35.70 -10.95 -35.89
C GLN A 118 -35.97 -11.05 -37.42
N VAL A 119 -36.29 -12.27 -37.86
CA VAL A 119 -37.08 -12.70 -39.05
C VAL A 119 -36.50 -12.69 -40.48
N ALA A 120 -36.49 -13.89 -41.12
CA ALA A 120 -37.13 -14.25 -42.41
C ALA A 120 -36.55 -15.62 -42.86
N ALA A 121 -37.20 -16.76 -42.66
CA ALA A 121 -38.29 -17.32 -43.48
C ALA A 121 -38.08 -17.18 -45.00
N SER A 122 -37.63 -18.26 -45.66
CA SER A 122 -38.19 -18.86 -46.90
C SER A 122 -37.13 -19.54 -47.78
N ALA A 123 -37.31 -20.86 -48.02
CA ALA A 123 -37.11 -21.64 -49.26
C ALA A 123 -36.68 -23.07 -48.92
#